data_AF-F3Z222-F1
#
_entry.id   AF-F3Z222-F1
#
_cell.length_a   1.000
_cell.length_b   1.000
_cell.length_c   1.000
_cell.angle_alpha   90.00
_cell.angle_beta   90.00
_cell.angle_gamma   90.00
#
_symmetry.space_group_name_H-M   'P 1'
#
loop_
_entity.id
_entity.type
_entity.pdbx_description
1 polymer ?
#
loop_
_entity_poly.entity_id
_entity_poly.type
_entity_poly.pdbx_seq_one_letter_code
_entity_poly.pdbx_strand_id
1 'polypeptide(L)' 'MFDFMRFNPTLLTSVVAGVAVFMLLSWWAIRDAFNKEFESTNEKVFWVQLSVLVPFLGGIVYILVGRKRGKKLQ' A
#
# COMPACT_ATOMS: atom_id res chain seq x y z
N MET A 1 7.87 10.39 -20.99
CA MET A 1 8.66 9.77 -19.90
C MET A 1 8.34 10.54 -18.63
N PHE A 2 7.93 9.87 -17.54
CA PHE A 2 7.73 10.55 -16.26
C PHE A 2 9.10 11.03 -15.76
N ASP A 3 9.26 12.34 -15.62
CA ASP A 3 10.50 12.92 -15.09
C ASP A 3 10.41 13.01 -13.56
N PHE A 4 10.85 11.94 -12.90
CA PHE A 4 10.88 11.88 -11.44
C PHE A 4 11.85 12.90 -10.83
N MET A 5 12.83 13.38 -11.60
CA MET A 5 13.86 14.33 -11.15
C MET A 5 13.31 15.75 -10.98
N ARG A 6 12.11 16.02 -11.51
CA ARG A 6 11.39 17.29 -11.30
C ARG A 6 10.78 17.41 -9.89
N PHE A 7 10.60 16.30 -9.18
CA PHE A 7 10.06 16.32 -7.82
C PHE A 7 11.15 16.58 -6.78
N ASN A 8 10.78 17.19 -5.65
CA ASN A 8 11.70 17.36 -4.53
C ASN A 8 12.22 15.98 -4.10
N PRO A 9 13.54 15.73 -4.16
CA PRO A 9 14.11 14.40 -3.92
C PRO A 9 13.77 13.89 -2.53
N THR A 10 13.70 14.76 -1.51
CA THR A 10 13.32 14.39 -0.14
C THR A 10 11.88 13.86 -0.06
N LEU A 11 10.95 14.48 -0.80
CA LEU A 11 9.56 14.02 -0.87
C LEU A 11 9.44 12.68 -1.61
N LEU A 12 10.21 12.52 -2.69
CA LEU A 12 10.23 11.26 -3.43
C LEU A 12 10.77 10.13 -2.54
N THR A 13 11.86 10.37 -1.83
CA THR A 13 12.44 9.41 -0.89
C THR A 13 11.45 9.03 0.22
N SER A 14 10.73 9.99 0.80
CA SER A 14 9.77 9.68 1.87
C SER A 14 8.58 8.86 1.36
N VAL A 15 8.09 9.13 0.15
CA VAL A 15 7.04 8.31 -0.49
C VAL A 15 7.52 6.89 -0.73
N VAL A 16 8.71 6.72 -1.32
CA VAL A 16 9.29 5.40 -1.60
C VAL A 16 9.54 4.62 -0.31
N ALA A 17 10.09 5.27 0.72
CA ALA A 17 10.29 4.67 2.03
C ALA A 17 8.98 4.23 2.68
N GLY A 18 7.94 5.06 2.62
CA GLY A 18 6.60 4.72 3.11
C GLY A 18 6.04 3.49 2.40
N VAL A 19 6.08 3.47 1.06
CA VAL A 19 5.63 2.31 0.26
C VAL A 19 6.39 1.04 0.65
N ALA A 20 7.73 1.12 0.78
CA ALA A 20 8.56 -0.01 1.16
C ALA A 20 8.16 -0.56 2.55
N VAL A 21 7.95 0.31 3.54
CA VAL A 21 7.52 -0.08 4.89
C VAL A 21 6.18 -0.82 4.84
N PHE A 22 5.17 -0.27 4.17
CA PHE A 22 3.85 -0.92 4.08
C PHE A 22 3.91 -2.25 3.33
N MET A 23 4.71 -2.36 2.26
CA MET A 23 4.91 -3.62 1.54
C MET A 23 5.59 -4.67 2.41
N LEU A 24 6.66 -4.31 3.13
CA LEU A 24 7.39 -5.22 4.00
C LEU A 24 6.53 -5.70 5.17
N LEU A 25 5.73 -4.82 5.77
CA LEU A 25 4.79 -5.18 6.83
C LEU A 25 3.71 -6.13 6.32
N SER A 26 3.13 -5.83 5.15
CA SER A 26 2.11 -6.68 4.53
C SER A 26 2.67 -8.06 4.20
N TRP A 27 3.87 -8.11 3.60
CA TRP A 27 4.57 -9.35 3.30
C TRP A 27 4.87 -10.17 4.56
N TRP A 28 5.39 -9.53 5.60
CA TRP A 28 5.69 -10.18 6.87
C TRP A 28 4.43 -10.76 7.52
N ALA A 29 3.33 -10.00 7.56
CA ALA A 29 2.07 -10.44 8.14
C ALA A 29 1.47 -11.65 7.39
N ILE A 30 1.54 -11.65 6.05
CA ILE A 30 1.10 -12.77 5.23
C ILE A 30 1.95 -14.02 5.53
N ARG A 31 3.28 -13.87 5.52
CA ARG A 31 4.19 -14.96 5.87
C ARG A 31 3.89 -15.51 7.26
N ASP A 32 3.71 -14.64 8.24
CA ASP A 32 3.40 -15.02 9.62
C ASP A 32 2.07 -15.79 9.72
N ALA A 33 1.00 -15.30 9.07
CA ALA A 33 -0.28 -15.99 9.01
C ALA A 33 -0.20 -17.38 8.34
N PHE A 34 0.67 -17.55 7.34
CA PHE A 34 0.89 -18.88 6.75
C PHE A 34 1.63 -19.84 7.69
N ASN A 35 2.43 -19.33 8.62
CA ASN A 35 3.19 -20.14 9.59
C ASN A 35 2.46 -20.38 10.93
N LYS A 36 1.21 -19.95 11.06
CA LYS A 36 0.41 -20.10 12.28
C LYS A 36 -0.86 -20.92 12.04
N GLU A 37 -1.31 -21.61 13.08
CA GLU A 37 -2.65 -22.19 13.14
C GLU A 37 -3.63 -21.15 13.68
N PHE A 38 -4.85 -21.17 13.16
CA PHE A 38 -5.96 -20.30 13.57
C PHE A 38 -7.13 -21.19 13.95
N GLU A 39 -8.06 -20.67 14.75
CA GLU A 39 -9.23 -21.44 15.21
C GLU A 39 -10.10 -21.91 14.04
N SER A 40 -10.10 -21.16 12.94
CA SER A 40 -10.76 -21.54 11.70
C SER A 40 -10.01 -21.09 10.45
N THR A 41 -10.26 -21.77 9.34
CA THR A 41 -9.76 -21.35 8.02
C THR A 41 -10.23 -19.94 7.64
N ASN A 42 -11.46 -19.58 8.01
CA ASN A 42 -12.04 -18.26 7.71
C ASN A 42 -11.25 -17.14 8.41
N GLU A 43 -10.82 -17.36 9.64
CA GLU A 43 -10.01 -16.41 10.38
C GLU A 43 -8.66 -16.18 9.69
N LYS A 44 -7.96 -17.25 9.30
CA LYS A 44 -6.70 -17.13 8.54
C LYS A 44 -6.89 -16.35 7.24
N VAL A 45 -7.93 -16.69 6.47
CA VAL A 45 -8.23 -16.03 5.19
C VAL A 45 -8.53 -14.54 5.41
N PHE A 46 -9.27 -14.19 6.46
CA PHE A 46 -9.57 -12.80 6.81
C PHE A 46 -8.29 -11.98 7.04
N TRP A 47 -7.36 -12.49 7.87
CA TRP A 47 -6.10 -11.78 8.16
C TRP A 47 -5.18 -11.66 6.95
N VAL A 48 -5.10 -12.71 6.13
CA VAL A 48 -4.32 -12.66 4.87
C VAL A 48 -4.94 -11.65 3.91
N GLN A 49 -6.26 -11.67 3.72
CA GLN A 49 -6.97 -10.73 2.84
C GLN A 49 -6.77 -9.29 3.32
N LEU A 50 -6.91 -9.03 4.62
CA LEU A 50 -6.67 -7.69 5.17
C LEU A 50 -5.23 -7.23 4.90
N SER A 51 -4.24 -8.09 5.15
CA SER A 51 -2.81 -7.80 4.95
C SER A 51 -2.49 -7.52 3.47
N VAL A 52 -3.11 -8.25 2.54
CA VAL A 52 -2.96 -8.00 1.10
C VAL A 52 -3.60 -6.67 0.68
N LEU A 53 -4.70 -6.25 1.31
CA LEU A 53 -5.45 -5.06 0.90
C LEU A 53 -4.86 -3.74 1.41
N VAL A 54 -4.07 -3.73 2.49
CA VAL A 54 -3.49 -2.50 3.08
C VAL A 54 -2.76 -1.61 2.07
N PRO A 55 -1.86 -2.12 1.19
CA PRO A 55 -1.14 -1.28 0.22
C PRO A 55 -2.05 -0.56 -0.78
N PHE A 56 -3.27 -1.06 -1.01
CA PHE A 56 -4.19 -0.52 -2.01
C PHE A 56 -5.10 0.59 -1.47
N LEU A 57 -5.17 0.78 -0.15
CA LEU A 57 -6.02 1.81 0.48
C LEU A 57 -5.67 3.22 -0.01
N GLY A 58 -4.38 3.52 -0.22
CA GLY A 58 -3.94 4.81 -0.75
C GLY A 58 -4.49 5.11 -2.16
N GLY A 59 -4.55 4.08 -3.02
CA GLY A 59 -5.14 4.20 -4.36
C GLY A 59 -6.64 4.45 -4.31
N ILE A 60 -7.35 3.76 -3.43
CA ILE A 60 -8.79 3.96 -3.21
C ILE A 60 -9.05 5.40 -2.75
N VAL A 61 -8.32 5.89 -1.75
CA VAL A 61 -8.45 7.27 -1.26
C VAL A 61 -8.15 8.28 -2.37
N TYR A 62 -7.12 8.04 -3.19
CA TYR A 62 -6.83 8.91 -4.34
C TYR A 62 -7.98 8.93 -5.35
N ILE A 63 -8.53 7.77 -5.72
CA ILE A 63 -9.64 7.69 -6.69
C ILE A 63 -10.88 8.45 -6.17
N LEU A 64 -11.22 8.25 -4.90
CA LEU A 64 -12.42 8.83 -4.29
C LEU A 64 -12.29 10.34 -4.05
N VAL A 65 -11.12 10.79 -3.57
CA VAL A 65 -10.90 12.16 -3.08
C VAL A 65 -9.90 12.92 -3.96
N GLY A 66 -8.70 12.37 -4.17
CA GLY A 66 -7.60 13.07 -4.84
C GLY A 66 -7.86 13.38 -6.32
N ARG A 67 -8.48 12.45 -7.05
CA ARG A 67 -8.74 12.57 -8.49
C ARG A 67 -9.57 13.79 -8.84
N LYS A 68 -10.52 14.17 -7.98
CA LYS A 68 -11.40 15.32 -8.17
C LYS A 68 -10.71 16.67 -7.91
N ARG A 69 -9.54 16.64 -7.26
CA ARG A 69 -8.77 17.85 -6.88
C ARG A 69 -7.67 18.20 -7.89
N GLY A 70 -7.30 17.27 -8.77
CA GLY A 70 -6.28 17.49 -9.80
C GLY A 70 -6.78 18.35 -10.97
N LYS A 71 -5.90 19.17 -11.54
CA LYS A 71 -6.12 19.85 -12.83
C LYS A 71 -5.29 19.16 -13.92
N LYS A 72 -5.74 19.22 -15.18
CA LYS A 72 -4.94 18.72 -16.30
C LYS A 72 -3.64 19.53 -16.40
N LEU A 73 -2.51 18.84 -16.62
CA LEU A 73 -1.26 19.48 -17.00
C LEU A 73 -1.47 20.09 -18.40
N GLN A 74 -1.20 21.39 -18.55
CA GLN A 74 -1.18 22.09 -19.84
C GLN A 74 0.14 21.84 -20.56
#